data_AF-A0A2M9G2P1-F1
#
_entry.id   AF-A0A2M9G2P1-F1
#
_cell.length_a   1.000
_cell.length_b   1.000
_cell.length_c   1.000
_cell.angle_alpha   90.00
_cell.angle_beta   90.00
_cell.angle_gamma   90.00
#
_symmetry.space_group_name_H-M   'P 1'
#
loop_
_entity.id
_entity.type
_entity.pdbx_description
1 polymer ?
#
loop_
_entity_poly.entity_id
_entity_poly.type
_entity_poly.pdbx_seq_one_letter_code
_entity_poly.pdbx_strand_id
1 'polypeptide(L)'
;MAGLAVMLAACGSVPRPFSPADKGGGVPPPGPSTALIVHPAVGADRAALDMLTDMVVEELRTREVAAIRYEVPNRYRLVGQASAGPPQDGTATMTLQWQLLTPDGAPVETVAYRQDVDWASYRQADPFVIRQMARAAIGEIGAMLGFDAPAQARESGPKLILSGARGAPGDGNAALESAMTHELGRFDVTVDDGRGGARLPVLRALVEVRPMDEANELVTITWLLHDAEGKERGRLQQQNRVAKGRLDRRWGVVAKLAAAAAAPEIADLLRRFSP
;
A
#
# COMPACT_ATOMS: atom_id res chain seq x y z
N MET A 1 -22.80 -31.12 57.90
CA MET A 1 -23.53 -30.09 57.14
C MET A 1 -22.67 -29.72 55.94
N ALA A 2 -23.22 -29.88 54.74
CA ALA A 2 -22.52 -29.70 53.47
C ALA A 2 -22.30 -28.21 53.17
N GLY A 3 -21.05 -27.83 52.87
CA GLY A 3 -20.68 -26.53 52.31
C GLY A 3 -20.53 -26.64 50.80
N LEU A 4 -21.35 -25.89 50.07
CA LEU A 4 -21.36 -25.79 48.61
C LEU A 4 -20.35 -24.70 48.20
N ALA A 5 -19.29 -25.07 47.48
CA ALA A 5 -18.34 -24.12 46.89
C ALA A 5 -18.41 -24.22 45.35
N VAL A 6 -18.95 -23.18 44.71
CA VAL A 6 -18.99 -23.01 43.26
C VAL A 6 -17.70 -22.31 42.84
N MET A 7 -16.87 -22.96 42.02
CA MET A 7 -15.72 -22.35 41.34
C MET A 7 -16.03 -22.27 39.84
N LEU A 8 -16.23 -21.05 39.35
CA LEU A 8 -16.29 -20.69 37.94
C LEU A 8 -14.89 -20.81 37.34
N ALA A 9 -14.66 -21.84 36.52
CA ALA A 9 -13.46 -21.96 35.68
C ALA A 9 -13.86 -21.73 34.22
N ALA A 10 -13.65 -20.51 33.72
CA ALA A 10 -13.70 -20.20 32.29
C ALA A 10 -12.55 -19.25 31.94
N CYS A 11 -11.32 -19.77 31.97
CA CYS A 11 -10.22 -19.15 31.25
C CYS A 11 -10.36 -19.56 29.77
N GLY A 12 -10.87 -18.64 28.95
CA GLY A 12 -10.79 -18.78 27.49
C GLY A 12 -9.32 -18.80 27.06
N SER A 13 -8.93 -19.84 26.33
CA SER A 13 -7.60 -19.93 25.73
C SER A 13 -7.49 -18.94 24.58
N VAL A 14 -6.76 -17.85 24.82
CA VAL A 14 -6.34 -16.88 23.82
C VAL A 14 -5.59 -17.60 22.68
N PRO A 15 -5.92 -17.37 21.39
CA PRO A 15 -5.16 -17.92 20.28
C PRO A 15 -3.71 -17.43 20.36
N ARG A 16 -2.76 -18.36 20.41
CA ARG A 16 -1.32 -18.06 20.36
C ARG A 16 -0.84 -18.25 18.92
N PRO A 17 -0.65 -17.18 18.14
CA PRO A 17 -0.23 -17.28 16.73
C PRO A 17 1.23 -17.72 16.53
N PHE A 18 1.97 -18.02 17.60
CA PHE A 18 3.38 -18.42 17.53
C PHE A 18 3.71 -19.62 18.44
N SER A 19 2.96 -20.72 18.31
CA SER A 19 3.41 -22.01 18.86
C SER A 19 4.40 -22.68 17.90
N PRO A 20 5.56 -23.19 18.38
CA PRO A 20 6.62 -23.73 17.52
C PRO A 20 6.40 -25.19 17.10
N ALA A 21 5.15 -25.65 17.07
CA ALA A 21 4.79 -26.99 16.64
C ALA A 21 4.39 -26.94 15.16
N ASP A 22 5.41 -26.84 14.30
CA ASP A 22 5.47 -27.39 12.93
C ASP A 22 6.78 -26.92 12.28
N LYS A 23 7.91 -27.46 12.76
CA LYS A 23 9.17 -27.41 12.01
C LYS A 23 9.13 -28.45 10.90
N GLY A 24 8.32 -28.19 9.87
CA GLY A 24 8.59 -28.72 8.53
C GLY A 24 9.79 -27.95 7.98
N GLY A 25 10.84 -28.67 7.55
CA GLY A 25 12.09 -28.11 7.02
C GLY A 25 11.93 -27.42 5.65
N GLY A 26 11.00 -26.47 5.54
CA GLY A 26 10.89 -25.59 4.40
C GLY A 26 12.11 -24.67 4.36
N VAL A 27 12.79 -24.64 3.22
CA VAL A 27 13.78 -23.59 2.97
C VAL A 27 13.01 -22.27 3.06
N PRO A 28 13.43 -21.33 3.92
CA PRO A 28 12.73 -20.06 4.08
C PRO A 28 12.63 -19.35 2.72
N PRO A 29 11.50 -18.69 2.43
CA PRO A 29 11.30 -17.99 1.17
C PRO A 29 12.47 -17.03 0.89
N PRO A 30 12.78 -16.77 -0.39
CA PRO A 30 13.96 -16.02 -0.77
C PRO A 30 13.96 -14.64 -0.10
N GLY A 31 15.00 -14.37 0.69
CA GLY A 31 15.29 -13.02 1.19
C GLY A 31 15.75 -12.09 0.06
N PRO A 32 15.89 -10.77 0.32
CA PRO A 32 16.13 -9.74 -0.70
C PRO A 32 17.38 -9.97 -1.59
N SER A 33 18.32 -10.82 -1.15
CA SER A 33 19.56 -11.15 -1.87
C SER A 33 19.51 -12.45 -2.68
N THR A 34 18.43 -13.23 -2.62
CA THR A 34 18.27 -14.47 -3.40
C THR A 34 17.49 -14.20 -4.68
N ALA A 35 18.05 -14.58 -5.83
CA ALA A 35 17.38 -14.36 -7.10
C ALA A 35 16.06 -15.17 -7.20
N LEU A 36 14.98 -14.51 -7.59
CA LEU A 36 13.70 -15.15 -7.91
C LEU A 36 13.59 -15.28 -9.43
N ILE A 37 13.51 -16.50 -9.93
CA ILE A 37 13.27 -16.74 -11.36
C ILE A 37 11.78 -16.54 -11.63
N VAL A 38 11.42 -15.66 -12.54
CA VAL A 38 10.03 -15.45 -12.95
C VAL A 38 9.85 -16.01 -14.36
N HIS A 39 9.07 -17.08 -14.47
CA HIS A 39 8.73 -17.66 -15.77
C HIS A 39 7.59 -16.87 -16.44
N PRO A 40 7.55 -16.84 -17.78
CA PRO A 40 6.38 -16.39 -18.51
C PRO A 40 5.12 -17.06 -18.00
N ALA A 41 4.10 -16.26 -17.68
CA ALA A 41 2.79 -16.80 -17.36
C ALA A 41 2.21 -17.55 -18.57
N VAL A 42 1.56 -18.68 -18.32
CA VAL A 42 0.96 -19.54 -19.35
C VAL A 42 -0.54 -19.25 -19.44
N GLY A 43 -1.08 -19.12 -20.65
CA GLY A 43 -2.50 -18.82 -20.85
C GLY A 43 -2.82 -18.33 -22.25
N ALA A 44 -4.01 -17.75 -22.41
CA ALA A 44 -4.44 -17.11 -23.65
C ALA A 44 -3.63 -15.83 -23.91
N ASP A 45 -3.29 -15.58 -25.17
CA ASP A 45 -2.53 -14.41 -25.66
C ASP A 45 -1.12 -14.26 -25.05
N ARG A 46 -0.20 -15.10 -25.55
CA ARG A 46 1.21 -15.15 -25.14
C ARG A 46 1.91 -13.78 -25.12
N ALA A 47 1.64 -12.90 -26.07
CA ALA A 47 2.27 -11.57 -26.12
C ALA A 47 1.91 -10.70 -24.91
N ALA A 48 0.63 -10.73 -24.48
CA ALA A 48 0.15 -10.03 -23.30
C ALA A 48 0.79 -10.60 -22.03
N LEU A 49 0.88 -11.93 -21.93
CA LEU A 49 1.48 -12.61 -20.77
C LEU A 49 3.00 -12.47 -20.68
N ASP A 50 3.69 -12.43 -21.83
CA ASP A 50 5.10 -12.08 -21.88
C ASP A 50 5.31 -10.64 -21.39
N MET A 51 4.53 -9.67 -21.86
CA MET A 51 4.62 -8.28 -21.37
C MET A 51 4.26 -8.15 -19.88
N LEU A 52 3.24 -8.87 -19.40
CA LEU A 52 2.87 -8.94 -17.99
C LEU A 52 4.05 -9.40 -17.14
N THR A 53 4.72 -10.47 -17.59
CA THR A 53 5.87 -11.04 -16.89
C THR A 53 7.04 -10.05 -16.85
N ASP A 54 7.26 -9.24 -17.89
CA ASP A 54 8.30 -8.18 -17.89
C ASP A 54 8.00 -7.13 -16.83
N MET A 55 6.75 -6.68 -16.78
CA MET A 55 6.32 -5.67 -15.82
C MET A 55 6.38 -6.19 -14.37
N VAL A 56 6.05 -7.47 -14.14
CA VAL A 56 6.19 -8.10 -12.81
C VAL A 56 7.66 -8.17 -12.40
N VAL A 57 8.56 -8.61 -13.28
CA VAL A 57 10.00 -8.66 -12.98
C VAL A 57 10.54 -7.28 -12.62
N GLU A 58 10.15 -6.25 -13.37
CA GLU A 58 10.61 -4.88 -13.11
C GLU A 58 10.09 -4.36 -11.76
N GLU A 59 8.81 -4.56 -11.47
CA GLU A 59 8.22 -4.15 -10.19
C GLU A 59 8.80 -4.93 -8.99
N LEU A 60 9.15 -6.21 -9.15
CA LEU A 60 9.84 -6.94 -8.08
C LEU A 60 11.22 -6.33 -7.79
N ARG A 61 11.97 -5.92 -8.82
CA ARG A 61 13.29 -5.29 -8.67
C ARG A 61 13.21 -3.95 -7.96
N THR A 62 12.20 -3.13 -8.23
CA THR A 62 12.01 -1.84 -7.52
C THR A 62 11.74 -2.03 -6.03
N ARG A 63 11.40 -3.24 -5.60
CA ARG A 63 11.15 -3.65 -4.20
C ARG A 63 12.27 -4.48 -3.61
N GLU A 64 13.48 -4.36 -4.18
CA GLU A 64 14.68 -5.07 -3.72
C GLU A 64 14.57 -6.60 -3.77
N VAL A 65 13.64 -7.13 -4.58
CA VAL A 65 13.58 -8.55 -4.91
C VAL A 65 14.39 -8.78 -6.18
N ALA A 66 15.45 -9.59 -6.11
CA ALA A 66 16.32 -9.88 -7.24
C ALA A 66 15.64 -10.77 -8.31
N ALA A 67 14.62 -10.25 -9.01
CA ALA A 67 13.88 -10.99 -10.01
C ALA A 67 14.63 -11.08 -11.36
N ILE A 68 14.65 -12.27 -11.96
CA ILE A 68 15.29 -12.55 -13.26
C ILE A 68 14.41 -13.48 -14.10
N ARG A 69 14.58 -13.45 -15.43
CA ARG A 69 13.84 -14.31 -16.37
C ARG A 69 14.61 -15.52 -16.88
N TYR A 70 15.93 -15.53 -16.71
CA TYR A 70 16.77 -16.61 -17.19
C TYR A 70 17.01 -17.63 -16.09
N GLU A 71 17.17 -18.89 -16.50
CA GLU A 71 17.32 -20.00 -15.58
C GLU A 71 18.67 -19.93 -14.86
N VAL A 72 18.63 -20.07 -13.53
CA VAL A 72 19.82 -20.17 -12.69
C VAL A 72 19.62 -21.35 -11.72
N PRO A 73 20.58 -22.28 -11.61
CA PRO A 73 20.45 -23.41 -10.72
C PRO A 73 20.20 -23.00 -9.26
N ASN A 74 19.50 -23.85 -8.52
CA ASN A 74 19.27 -23.70 -7.08
C ASN A 74 18.61 -22.35 -6.72
N ARG A 75 17.55 -21.96 -7.43
CA ARG A 75 16.76 -20.75 -7.16
C ARG A 75 15.28 -21.05 -7.08
N TYR A 76 14.58 -20.22 -6.32
CA TYR A 76 13.11 -20.22 -6.30
C TYR A 76 12.58 -19.78 -7.66
N ARG A 77 11.43 -20.35 -8.03
CA ARG A 77 10.75 -20.06 -9.30
C ARG A 77 9.34 -19.57 -9.02
N LEU A 78 8.95 -18.46 -9.63
CA LEU A 78 7.60 -17.95 -9.69
C LEU A 78 7.01 -18.31 -11.05
N VAL A 79 5.96 -19.11 -11.05
CA VAL A 79 5.24 -19.52 -12.27
C VAL A 79 3.82 -18.97 -12.23
N GLY A 80 3.36 -18.45 -13.38
CA GLY A 80 2.03 -17.88 -13.54
C GLY A 80 1.17 -18.69 -14.48
N GLN A 81 -0.13 -18.78 -14.20
CA GLN A 81 -1.15 -19.31 -15.10
C GLN A 81 -2.29 -18.30 -15.19
N ALA A 82 -2.79 -18.06 -16.40
CA ALA A 82 -3.87 -17.13 -16.67
C ALA A 82 -4.96 -17.81 -17.52
N SER A 83 -6.21 -17.64 -17.11
CA SER A 83 -7.38 -18.11 -17.86
C SER A 83 -8.48 -17.06 -17.84
N ALA A 84 -9.03 -16.73 -19.00
CA ALA A 84 -10.14 -15.79 -19.14
C ALA A 84 -11.46 -16.54 -19.35
N GLY A 85 -12.52 -16.08 -18.68
CA GLY A 85 -13.88 -16.44 -19.05
C GLY A 85 -14.29 -15.80 -20.39
N PRO A 86 -15.43 -16.22 -20.98
CA PRO A 86 -15.96 -15.56 -22.17
C PRO A 86 -16.26 -14.08 -21.86
N PRO A 87 -15.87 -13.14 -22.74
CA PRO A 87 -16.13 -11.73 -22.52
C PRO A 87 -17.63 -11.42 -22.54
N GLN A 88 -18.08 -10.59 -21.61
CA GLN A 88 -19.43 -10.03 -21.52
C GLN A 88 -19.31 -8.52 -21.63
N ASP A 89 -20.03 -7.90 -22.57
CA ASP A 89 -20.00 -6.45 -22.83
C ASP A 89 -18.57 -5.87 -22.99
N GLY A 90 -17.69 -6.62 -23.66
CA GLY A 90 -16.30 -6.23 -23.91
C GLY A 90 -15.33 -6.51 -22.75
N THR A 91 -15.83 -6.94 -21.59
CA THR A 91 -15.01 -7.24 -20.41
C THR A 91 -14.89 -8.74 -20.21
N ALA A 92 -13.69 -9.24 -19.95
CA ALA A 92 -13.48 -10.64 -19.55
C ALA A 92 -13.02 -10.72 -18.09
N THR A 93 -13.61 -11.62 -17.31
CA THR A 93 -13.07 -11.96 -15.99
C THR A 93 -11.87 -12.89 -16.17
N MET A 94 -10.68 -12.37 -15.89
CA MET A 94 -9.41 -13.08 -15.92
C MET A 94 -9.10 -13.66 -14.55
N THR A 95 -8.85 -14.97 -14.48
CA THR A 95 -8.29 -15.63 -13.29
C THR A 95 -6.79 -15.78 -13.50
N LEU A 96 -5.99 -15.25 -12.56
CA LEU A 96 -4.55 -15.48 -12.51
C LEU A 96 -4.20 -16.29 -11.28
N GLN A 97 -3.33 -17.27 -11.48
CA GLN A 97 -2.76 -18.08 -10.42
C GLN A 97 -1.24 -17.96 -10.48
N TRP A 98 -0.63 -17.58 -9.36
CA TRP A 98 0.82 -17.60 -9.19
C TRP A 98 1.21 -18.66 -8.19
N GLN A 99 2.32 -19.33 -8.45
CA GLN A 99 2.87 -20.34 -7.57
C GLN A 99 4.36 -20.11 -7.36
N LEU A 100 4.78 -20.06 -6.10
CA LEU A 100 6.17 -20.08 -5.71
C LEU A 100 6.63 -21.52 -5.58
N LEU A 101 7.70 -21.87 -6.27
CA LEU A 101 8.33 -23.18 -6.26
C LEU A 101 9.72 -23.07 -5.62
N THR A 102 10.06 -24.08 -4.83
CA THR A 102 11.43 -24.33 -4.37
C THR A 102 12.35 -24.66 -5.55
N PRO A 103 13.67 -24.67 -5.37
CA PRO A 103 14.58 -25.03 -6.45
C PRO A 103 14.37 -26.43 -7.04
N ASP A 104 14.02 -27.41 -6.22
CA ASP A 104 13.66 -28.78 -6.62
C ASP A 104 12.26 -28.89 -7.25
N GLY A 105 11.50 -27.79 -7.28
CA GLY A 105 10.20 -27.70 -7.96
C GLY A 105 9.00 -28.05 -7.08
N ALA A 106 9.18 -28.19 -5.77
CA ALA A 106 8.08 -28.36 -4.84
C ALA A 106 7.34 -27.02 -4.65
N PRO A 107 6.00 -27.03 -4.61
CA PRO A 107 5.23 -25.82 -4.34
C PRO A 107 5.40 -25.37 -2.89
N VAL A 108 5.71 -24.10 -2.71
CA VAL A 108 5.77 -23.42 -1.41
C VAL A 108 4.41 -22.82 -1.08
N GLU A 109 3.90 -21.99 -1.99
CA GLU A 109 2.65 -21.26 -1.83
C GLU A 109 2.00 -21.01 -3.20
N THR A 110 0.69 -20.86 -3.21
CA THR A 110 -0.10 -20.59 -4.42
C THR A 110 -1.18 -19.57 -4.08
N VAL A 111 -1.25 -18.53 -4.91
CA VAL A 111 -2.29 -17.49 -4.81
C VAL A 111 -3.06 -17.45 -6.11
N ALA A 112 -4.38 -17.34 -6.02
CA ALA A 112 -5.25 -17.19 -7.17
C ALA A 112 -6.24 -16.06 -6.92
N TYR A 113 -6.39 -15.19 -7.90
CA TYR A 113 -7.28 -14.03 -7.84
C TYR A 113 -7.94 -13.80 -9.19
N ARG A 114 -9.01 -13.02 -9.18
CA ARG A 114 -9.74 -12.63 -10.39
C ARG A 114 -9.70 -11.12 -10.54
N GLN A 115 -9.63 -10.69 -11.79
CA GLN A 115 -9.77 -9.29 -12.17
C GLN A 115 -10.53 -9.19 -13.49
N ASP A 116 -11.29 -8.13 -13.64
CA ASP A 116 -11.95 -7.81 -14.90
C ASP A 116 -10.99 -7.03 -15.78
N VAL A 117 -10.91 -7.43 -17.06
CA VAL A 117 -10.04 -6.80 -18.05
C VAL A 117 -10.84 -6.41 -19.28
N ASP A 118 -10.53 -5.25 -19.84
CA ASP A 118 -10.98 -4.90 -21.19
C ASP A 118 -10.38 -5.92 -22.18
N TRP A 119 -11.25 -6.75 -22.76
CA TRP A 119 -10.80 -7.92 -23.50
C TRP A 119 -10.12 -7.53 -24.81
N ALA A 120 -10.60 -6.49 -25.48
CA ALA A 120 -10.03 -6.04 -26.74
C ALA A 120 -8.61 -5.48 -26.57
N SER A 121 -8.40 -4.70 -25.51
CA SER A 121 -7.11 -4.12 -25.15
C SER A 121 -6.14 -5.18 -24.63
N TYR A 122 -6.60 -6.14 -23.83
CA TYR A 122 -5.80 -7.29 -23.41
C TYR A 122 -5.26 -8.08 -24.62
N ARG A 123 -6.14 -8.42 -25.57
CA ARG A 123 -5.75 -9.17 -26.78
C ARG A 123 -4.76 -8.43 -27.68
N GLN A 124 -4.74 -7.11 -27.59
CA GLN A 124 -3.78 -6.26 -28.30
C GLN A 124 -2.48 -6.03 -27.50
N ALA A 125 -2.35 -6.64 -26.32
CA ALA A 125 -1.28 -6.41 -25.38
C ALA A 125 -1.10 -4.91 -25.06
N ASP A 126 -2.22 -4.19 -24.87
CA ASP A 126 -2.20 -2.77 -24.54
C ASP A 126 -1.39 -2.51 -23.25
N PRO A 127 -0.34 -1.68 -23.29
CA PRO A 127 0.55 -1.48 -22.15
C PRO A 127 -0.13 -0.93 -20.90
N PHE A 128 -1.24 -0.20 -21.02
CA PHE A 128 -1.97 0.33 -19.88
C PHE A 128 -2.75 -0.78 -19.16
N VAL A 129 -3.45 -1.62 -19.91
CA VAL A 129 -4.15 -2.79 -19.35
C VAL A 129 -3.18 -3.79 -18.73
N ILE A 130 -2.09 -4.13 -19.43
CA ILE A 130 -1.09 -5.07 -18.91
C ILE A 130 -0.39 -4.55 -17.65
N ARG A 131 -0.15 -3.23 -17.56
CA ARG A 131 0.40 -2.60 -16.34
C ARG A 131 -0.54 -2.68 -15.16
N GLN A 132 -1.85 -2.51 -15.36
CA GLN A 132 -2.83 -2.70 -14.29
C GLN A 132 -2.83 -4.16 -13.81
N MET A 133 -2.80 -5.11 -14.73
CA MET A 133 -2.69 -6.53 -14.38
C MET A 133 -1.41 -6.85 -13.60
N ALA A 134 -0.27 -6.26 -14.00
CA ALA A 134 1.00 -6.43 -13.31
C ALA A 134 0.96 -5.88 -11.88
N ARG A 135 0.34 -4.71 -11.67
CA ARG A 135 0.16 -4.12 -10.34
C ARG A 135 -0.67 -5.02 -9.41
N ALA A 136 -1.78 -5.54 -9.91
CA ALA A 136 -2.59 -6.51 -9.16
C ALA A 136 -1.79 -7.77 -8.83
N ALA A 137 -1.04 -8.30 -9.79
CA ALA A 137 -0.17 -9.47 -9.59
C ALA A 137 0.88 -9.22 -8.51
N ILE A 138 1.54 -8.06 -8.54
CA ILE A 138 2.54 -7.71 -7.53
C ILE A 138 1.92 -7.67 -6.14
N GLY A 139 0.70 -7.14 -5.99
CA GLY A 139 -0.06 -7.20 -4.73
C GLY A 139 -0.08 -8.58 -4.09
N GLU A 140 -0.55 -9.55 -4.87
CA GLU A 140 -0.71 -10.95 -4.44
C GLU A 140 0.64 -11.67 -4.27
N ILE A 141 1.59 -11.41 -5.17
CA ILE A 141 2.95 -11.97 -5.11
C ILE A 141 3.71 -11.42 -3.89
N GLY A 142 3.54 -10.14 -3.54
CA GLY A 142 4.20 -9.56 -2.37
C GLY A 142 3.69 -10.15 -1.07
N ALA A 143 2.36 -10.35 -0.95
CA ALA A 143 1.78 -11.05 0.19
C ALA A 143 2.36 -12.46 0.35
N MET A 144 2.46 -13.21 -0.75
CA MET A 144 3.09 -14.54 -0.80
C MET A 144 4.58 -14.52 -0.39
N LEU A 145 5.32 -13.48 -0.79
CA LEU A 145 6.75 -13.36 -0.51
C LEU A 145 7.05 -12.65 0.81
N GLY A 146 6.03 -12.22 1.56
CA GLY A 146 6.18 -11.54 2.84
C GLY A 146 6.73 -10.11 2.74
N PHE A 147 6.55 -9.43 1.60
CA PHE A 147 6.86 -8.00 1.46
C PHE A 147 5.63 -7.20 1.03
N ASP A 148 5.55 -5.96 1.50
CA ASP A 148 4.49 -5.03 1.10
C ASP A 148 4.65 -4.67 -0.38
N ALA A 149 3.90 -5.36 -1.25
CA ALA A 149 3.64 -4.93 -2.61
C ALA A 149 2.92 -3.57 -2.64
N PRO A 150 3.00 -2.77 -3.74
CA PRO A 150 2.52 -1.40 -3.70
C PRO A 150 1.04 -1.36 -3.39
N ALA A 151 0.67 -0.34 -2.62
CA ALA A 151 -0.66 0.04 -2.21
C ALA A 151 -1.64 0.42 -3.35
N GLN A 152 -1.50 -0.11 -4.56
CA GLN A 152 -2.29 0.31 -5.74
C GLN A 152 -3.32 -0.71 -6.25
N ALA A 153 -3.55 -1.80 -5.53
CA ALA A 153 -4.82 -2.54 -5.60
C ALA A 153 -5.75 -2.16 -4.44
N ARG A 154 -5.66 -0.90 -3.99
CA ARG A 154 -6.63 -0.31 -3.08
C ARG A 154 -7.37 0.85 -3.76
N GLU A 155 -8.12 0.52 -4.80
CA GLU A 155 -9.16 1.45 -5.29
C GLU A 155 -10.41 1.44 -4.39
N SER A 156 -10.37 0.75 -3.26
CA SER A 156 -11.46 0.72 -2.26
C SER A 156 -11.28 1.70 -1.11
N GLY A 157 -10.17 2.44 -1.07
CA GLY A 157 -9.90 3.47 -0.08
C GLY A 157 -10.52 4.83 -0.44
N PRO A 158 -10.97 5.63 0.53
CA PRO A 158 -11.50 6.95 0.23
C PRO A 158 -10.43 7.85 -0.42
N LYS A 159 -10.87 8.65 -1.39
CA LYS A 159 -10.01 9.59 -2.14
C LYS A 159 -10.16 10.99 -1.57
N LEU A 160 -9.06 11.75 -1.52
CA LEU A 160 -9.08 13.17 -1.18
C LEU A 160 -8.11 13.96 -2.05
N ILE A 161 -8.31 15.27 -2.15
CA ILE A 161 -7.35 16.20 -2.76
C ILE A 161 -6.56 16.86 -1.64
N LEU A 162 -5.22 16.77 -1.70
CA LEU A 162 -4.34 17.50 -0.81
C LEU A 162 -4.02 18.86 -1.44
N SER A 163 -4.69 19.91 -0.96
CA SER A 163 -4.58 21.26 -1.54
C SER A 163 -3.31 22.03 -1.09
N GLY A 164 -2.30 21.30 -0.61
CA GLY A 164 -1.04 21.81 -0.11
C GLY A 164 -1.09 22.37 1.32
N ALA A 165 0.10 22.62 1.86
CA ALA A 165 0.31 23.32 3.13
C ALA A 165 0.66 24.80 2.91
N ARG A 166 0.27 25.68 3.84
CA ARG A 166 0.56 27.11 3.79
C ARG A 166 1.11 27.62 5.12
N GLY A 167 1.99 28.62 5.04
CA GLY A 167 2.54 29.33 6.19
C GLY A 167 3.80 28.72 6.81
N ALA A 168 4.26 27.56 6.33
CA ALA A 168 5.49 26.97 6.84
C ALA A 168 6.73 27.68 6.27
N PRO A 169 7.73 28.04 7.11
CA PRO A 169 9.03 28.52 6.65
C PRO A 169 9.83 27.44 5.92
N GLY A 170 10.87 27.86 5.20
CA GLY A 170 11.78 26.96 4.49
C GLY A 170 11.08 26.06 3.47
N ASP A 171 11.40 24.76 3.48
CA ASP A 171 10.77 23.72 2.66
C ASP A 171 9.47 23.15 3.27
N GLY A 172 8.97 23.72 4.37
CA GLY A 172 7.97 23.08 5.21
C GLY A 172 6.65 22.75 4.53
N ASN A 173 6.20 23.60 3.60
CA ASN A 173 4.94 23.34 2.90
C ASN A 173 5.04 22.07 2.04
N ALA A 174 6.09 21.94 1.24
CA ALA A 174 6.34 20.78 0.39
C ALA A 174 6.68 19.54 1.21
N ALA A 175 7.44 19.70 2.30
CA ALA A 175 7.77 18.60 3.19
C ALA A 175 6.53 18.01 3.89
N LEU A 176 5.61 18.86 4.36
CA LEU A 176 4.35 18.42 4.96
C LEU A 176 3.43 17.74 3.96
N GLU A 177 3.37 18.25 2.72
CA GLU A 177 2.58 17.64 1.66
C GLU A 177 3.10 16.25 1.29
N SER A 178 4.41 16.12 1.04
CA SER A 178 5.04 14.85 0.74
C SER A 178 4.89 13.83 1.87
N ALA A 179 5.08 14.27 3.13
CA ALA A 179 4.91 13.42 4.29
C ALA A 179 3.45 12.97 4.47
N MET A 180 2.48 13.89 4.35
CA MET A 180 1.06 13.56 4.50
C MET A 180 0.58 12.59 3.40
N THR A 181 0.99 12.80 2.15
CA THR A 181 0.68 11.86 1.06
C THR A 181 1.21 10.46 1.34
N HIS A 182 2.45 10.36 1.83
CA HIS A 182 3.05 9.08 2.21
C HIS A 182 2.26 8.39 3.34
N GLU A 183 1.94 9.13 4.40
CA GLU A 183 1.26 8.58 5.57
C GLU A 183 -0.20 8.18 5.27
N LEU A 184 -0.94 8.99 4.51
CA LEU A 184 -2.30 8.65 4.06
C LEU A 184 -2.34 7.37 3.23
N GLY A 185 -1.33 7.14 2.37
CA GLY A 185 -1.20 5.90 1.61
C GLY A 185 -1.05 4.66 2.51
N ARG A 186 -0.48 4.79 3.72
CA ARG A 186 -0.41 3.69 4.71
C ARG A 186 -1.76 3.35 5.31
N PHE A 187 -2.72 4.30 5.30
CA PHE A 187 -4.08 4.13 5.80
C PHE A 187 -5.11 3.89 4.70
N ASP A 188 -4.66 3.47 3.52
CA ASP A 188 -5.55 3.23 2.38
C ASP A 188 -6.36 4.48 2.00
N VAL A 189 -5.70 5.64 1.98
CA VAL A 189 -6.29 6.89 1.48
C VAL A 189 -5.49 7.33 0.26
N THR A 190 -6.19 7.50 -0.86
CA THR A 190 -5.56 7.95 -2.09
C THR A 190 -5.61 9.46 -2.20
N VAL A 191 -4.45 10.09 -2.38
CA VAL A 191 -4.34 11.52 -2.68
C VAL A 191 -4.44 11.71 -4.19
N ASP A 192 -5.53 12.34 -4.63
CA ASP A 192 -5.79 12.69 -6.02
C ASP A 192 -5.21 14.08 -6.33
N ASP A 193 -4.72 14.28 -7.55
CA ASP A 193 -4.12 15.53 -7.99
C ASP A 193 -5.16 16.59 -8.43
N GLY A 194 -6.45 16.25 -8.35
CA GLY A 194 -7.59 17.13 -8.63
C GLY A 194 -7.82 17.41 -10.12
N ARG A 195 -7.04 16.80 -11.03
CA ARG A 195 -7.12 17.07 -12.47
C ARG A 195 -8.29 16.39 -13.17
N GLY A 196 -8.91 15.41 -12.51
CA GLY A 196 -10.03 14.62 -13.04
C GLY A 196 -11.41 15.29 -12.95
N GLY A 197 -11.52 16.49 -12.36
CA GLY A 197 -12.81 17.19 -12.20
C GLY A 197 -13.79 16.53 -11.21
N ALA A 198 -13.37 15.47 -10.52
CA ALA A 198 -14.15 14.83 -9.47
C ALA A 198 -14.28 15.76 -8.25
N ARG A 199 -15.50 15.84 -7.68
CA ARG A 199 -15.73 16.57 -6.43
C ARG A 199 -15.30 15.69 -5.26
N LEU A 200 -14.04 15.81 -4.85
CA LEU A 200 -13.45 15.06 -3.75
C LEU A 200 -13.31 15.94 -2.49
N PRO A 201 -13.33 15.34 -1.29
CA PRO A 201 -12.94 16.01 -0.07
C PRO A 201 -11.55 16.64 -0.20
N VAL A 202 -11.35 17.80 0.42
CA VAL A 202 -10.11 18.57 0.33
C VAL A 202 -9.46 18.71 1.69
N LEU A 203 -8.22 18.24 1.80
CA LEU A 203 -7.38 18.45 2.98
C LEU A 203 -6.45 19.64 2.77
N ARG A 204 -6.38 20.53 3.77
CA ARG A 204 -5.48 21.69 3.79
C ARG A 204 -4.68 21.71 5.09
N ALA A 205 -3.43 22.15 5.03
CA ALA A 205 -2.63 22.40 6.23
C ALA A 205 -2.32 23.89 6.37
N LEU A 206 -2.54 24.44 7.56
CA LEU A 206 -2.15 25.80 7.93
C LEU A 206 -1.09 25.73 9.02
N VAL A 207 0.03 26.41 8.80
CA VAL A 207 1.18 26.40 9.70
C VAL A 207 1.40 27.80 10.24
N GLU A 208 1.54 27.90 11.55
CA GLU A 208 1.96 29.12 12.25
C GLU A 208 3.18 28.81 13.09
N VAL A 209 4.22 29.66 12.99
CA VAL A 209 5.40 29.61 13.85
C VAL A 209 5.45 30.90 14.65
N ARG A 210 5.55 30.78 15.98
CA ARG A 210 5.64 31.94 16.88
C ARG A 210 6.78 31.75 17.87
N PRO A 211 7.50 32.83 18.24
CA PRO A 211 8.45 32.77 19.34
C PRO A 211 7.75 32.30 20.63
N MET A 212 8.36 31.35 21.33
CA MET A 212 7.88 30.89 22.64
C MET A 212 8.75 31.45 23.77
N ASP A 213 10.07 31.37 23.59
CA ASP A 213 11.08 31.95 24.49
C ASP A 213 12.36 32.30 23.69
N GLU A 214 13.46 32.64 24.37
CA GLU A 214 14.73 33.01 23.72
C GLU A 214 15.33 31.88 22.87
N ALA A 215 15.10 30.61 23.24
CA ALA A 215 15.72 29.44 22.62
C ALA A 215 14.74 28.60 21.78
N ASN A 216 13.43 28.79 21.94
CA ASN A 216 12.40 27.93 21.36
C ASN A 216 11.30 28.70 20.62
N GLU A 217 10.74 28.03 19.62
CA GLU A 217 9.57 28.45 18.86
C GLU A 217 8.45 27.42 19.02
N LEU A 218 7.21 27.89 19.02
CA LEU A 218 6.03 27.05 18.97
C LEU A 218 5.52 26.98 17.54
N VAL A 219 5.44 25.77 17.01
CA VAL A 219 4.93 25.46 15.68
C VAL A 219 3.55 24.87 15.85
N THR A 220 2.55 25.53 15.27
CA THR A 220 1.16 25.07 15.25
C THR A 220 0.81 24.64 13.82
N ILE A 221 0.37 23.39 13.66
CA ILE A 221 -0.11 22.85 12.40
C ILE A 221 -1.61 22.56 12.56
N THR A 222 -2.44 23.18 11.73
CA THR A 222 -3.87 22.96 11.68
C THR A 222 -4.23 22.28 10.36
N TRP A 223 -4.70 21.04 10.45
CA TRP A 223 -5.25 20.28 9.34
C TRP A 223 -6.75 20.54 9.24
N LEU A 224 -7.23 20.95 8.08
CA LEU A 224 -8.63 21.25 7.80
C LEU A 224 -9.12 20.31 6.70
N LEU A 225 -10.08 19.45 7.03
CA LEU A 225 -10.75 18.58 6.08
C LEU A 225 -12.08 19.20 5.68
N HIS A 226 -12.24 19.46 4.39
CA HIS A 226 -13.48 19.90 3.78
C HIS A 226 -14.11 18.77 2.97
N ASP A 227 -15.44 18.71 2.92
CA ASP A 227 -16.13 17.84 1.96
C ASP A 227 -16.04 18.39 0.53
N ALA A 228 -16.61 17.61 -0.39
CA ALA A 228 -16.70 17.91 -1.82
C ALA A 228 -17.44 19.23 -2.12
N GLU A 229 -18.30 19.69 -1.20
CA GLU A 229 -19.05 20.94 -1.25
C GLU A 229 -18.29 22.12 -0.60
N GLY A 230 -17.12 21.86 -0.02
CA GLY A 230 -16.26 22.86 0.63
C GLY A 230 -16.59 23.14 2.10
N LYS A 231 -17.55 22.44 2.69
CA LYS A 231 -17.90 22.57 4.10
C LYS A 231 -16.84 21.86 4.96
N GLU A 232 -16.38 22.54 6.01
CA GLU A 232 -15.46 21.93 6.97
C GLU A 232 -16.14 20.75 7.70
N ARG A 233 -15.54 19.57 7.62
CA ARG A 233 -16.00 18.33 8.27
C ARG A 233 -15.14 17.91 9.44
N GLY A 234 -13.94 18.43 9.53
CA GLY A 234 -13.17 18.37 10.76
C GLY A 234 -11.87 19.12 10.69
N ARG A 235 -11.29 19.26 11.88
CA ARG A 235 -10.12 20.06 12.15
C ARG A 235 -9.27 19.32 13.17
N LEU A 236 -7.99 19.16 12.85
CA LEU A 236 -6.99 18.62 13.77
C LEU A 236 -5.90 19.66 13.97
N GLN A 237 -5.55 19.93 15.24
CA GLN A 237 -4.51 20.88 15.59
C GLN A 237 -3.39 20.18 16.35
N GLN A 238 -2.16 20.38 15.89
CA GLN A 238 -0.95 19.87 16.52
C GLN A 238 -0.05 21.04 16.89
N GLN A 239 0.58 20.98 18.05
CA GLN A 239 1.52 21.99 18.51
C GLN A 239 2.81 21.32 18.94
N ASN A 240 3.92 21.78 18.39
CA ASN A 240 5.25 21.25 18.67
C ASN A 240 6.20 22.37 19.04
N ARG A 241 6.94 22.18 20.14
CA ARG A 241 8.05 23.06 20.51
C ARG A 241 9.30 22.64 19.74
N VAL A 242 9.95 23.59 19.10
CA VAL A 242 11.21 23.37 18.36
C VAL A 242 12.25 24.40 18.77
N ALA A 243 13.53 24.06 18.59
CA ALA A 243 14.60 25.04 18.74
C ALA A 243 14.43 26.16 17.71
N LYS A 244 14.67 27.40 18.13
CA LYS A 244 14.52 28.59 17.30
C LYS A 244 15.32 28.47 15.99
N GLY A 245 14.68 28.76 14.85
CA GLY A 245 15.27 28.70 13.52
C GLY A 245 15.55 27.28 12.99
N ARG A 246 15.20 26.23 13.75
CA ARG A 246 15.41 24.83 13.32
C ARG A 246 14.67 24.50 12.02
N LEU A 247 13.55 25.19 11.79
CA LEU A 247 12.60 24.97 10.70
C LEU A 247 12.71 26.02 9.58
N ASP A 248 13.69 26.92 9.62
CA ASP A 248 13.87 27.95 8.59
C ASP A 248 14.27 27.39 7.23
N ARG A 249 14.80 26.15 7.22
CA ARG A 249 15.30 25.50 6.00
C ARG A 249 14.68 24.13 5.73
N ARG A 250 14.89 23.15 6.63
CA ARG A 250 14.55 21.74 6.39
C ARG A 250 13.64 21.16 7.46
N TRP A 251 12.45 20.75 7.04
CA TRP A 251 11.39 20.19 7.88
C TRP A 251 11.38 18.67 7.94
N GLY A 252 12.10 17.97 7.06
CA GLY A 252 11.91 16.54 6.77
C GLY A 252 11.53 15.62 7.93
N VAL A 253 12.20 15.70 9.09
CA VAL A 253 11.85 14.87 10.27
C VAL A 253 10.57 15.35 10.97
N VAL A 254 10.42 16.67 11.17
CA VAL A 254 9.24 17.27 11.82
C VAL A 254 7.99 17.08 10.96
N ALA A 255 8.11 17.23 9.64
CA ALA A 255 7.00 16.99 8.71
C ALA A 255 6.51 15.53 8.75
N LYS A 256 7.44 14.56 8.76
CA LYS A 256 7.11 13.13 8.88
C LYS A 256 6.40 12.82 10.19
N LEU A 257 6.92 13.31 11.33
CA LEU A 257 6.30 13.06 12.64
C LEU A 257 4.92 13.70 12.76
N ALA A 258 4.76 14.94 12.27
CA ALA A 258 3.47 15.62 12.26
C ALA A 258 2.43 14.87 11.40
N ALA A 259 2.83 14.46 10.19
CA ALA A 259 1.98 13.69 9.28
C ALA A 259 1.60 12.33 9.87
N ALA A 260 2.58 11.57 10.41
CA ALA A 260 2.32 10.25 10.99
C ALA A 260 1.36 10.31 12.18
N ALA A 261 1.42 11.39 12.97
CA ALA A 261 0.48 11.61 14.08
C ALA A 261 -0.91 12.05 13.62
N ALA A 262 -1.05 12.68 12.44
CA ALA A 262 -2.32 13.22 11.95
C ALA A 262 -3.06 12.27 10.99
N ALA A 263 -2.34 11.52 10.17
CA ALA A 263 -2.90 10.69 9.11
C ALA A 263 -3.95 9.66 9.57
N PRO A 264 -3.79 8.94 10.71
CA PRO A 264 -4.80 7.98 11.16
C PRO A 264 -6.15 8.67 11.45
N GLU A 265 -6.12 9.80 12.16
CA GLU A 265 -7.34 10.53 12.54
C GLU A 265 -8.03 11.16 11.33
N ILE A 266 -7.25 11.68 10.37
CA ILE A 266 -7.76 12.20 9.10
C ILE A 266 -8.40 11.08 8.28
N ALA A 267 -7.77 9.92 8.18
CA ALA A 267 -8.32 8.77 7.46
C ALA A 267 -9.64 8.29 8.07
N ASP A 268 -9.72 8.21 9.40
CA ASP A 268 -10.94 7.85 10.10
C ASP A 268 -12.05 8.91 9.93
N LEU A 269 -11.69 10.19 9.95
CA LEU A 269 -12.63 11.29 9.70
C LEU A 269 -13.19 11.24 8.27
N LEU A 270 -12.34 10.95 7.30
CA LEU A 270 -12.74 10.83 5.90
C LEU A 270 -13.72 9.67 5.68
N ARG A 271 -13.46 8.50 6.27
CA ARG A 271 -14.36 7.33 6.19
C ARG A 271 -15.74 7.57 6.79
N ARG A 272 -15.87 8.47 7.77
CA ARG A 272 -17.17 8.80 8.38
C ARG A 272 -18.08 9.65 7.49
N PHE A 273 -17.52 10.36 6.52
CA PHE A 273 -18.27 11.34 5.72
C PHE A 273 -18.14 11.16 4.21
N SER A 274 -17.26 10.26 3.76
CA SER A 274 -17.28 9.75 2.38
C SER A 274 -18.41 8.72 2.27
N PRO A 275 -19.32 8.86 1.29
CA PRO A 275 -20.35 7.86 1.01
C PRO A 275 -19.77 6.56 0.46
#